data_AF-A0AA97MCP6-F1
#
_entry.id   AF-A0AA97MCP6-F1
#
_cell.length_a   1.000
_cell.length_b   1.000
_cell.length_c   1.000
_cell.angle_alpha   90.00
_cell.angle_beta   90.00
_cell.angle_gamma   90.00
#
_symmetry.space_group_name_H-M   'P 1'
#
loop_
_entity.id
_entity.type
_entity.pdbx_description
1 polymer ?
#
loop_
_entity_poly.entity_id
_entity_poly.type
_entity_poly.pdbx_seq_one_letter_code
_entity_poly.pdbx_strand_id
1 'polypeptide(L)'
;RWVLSLQCKGSRNFMSALRRAVEVDFKDKDKHKSQGLYLLTTGIPDQETHTISAYVAEVCRGFDLQLHVCLFSVTKGIDSKGIIPARYANPMETASAFKEIVQAANGRFHWFGEAGIFESDDITSIMSEMEKAKNYSQKCAFLVESLKQRS
;
A
#
# COMPACT_ATOMS: atom_id res chain seq x y z
N ARG A 1 -16.30 11.20 -17.67
CA ARG A 1 -15.53 10.71 -16.49
C ARG A 1 -16.50 10.02 -15.53
N TRP A 2 -16.80 8.74 -15.76
CA TRP A 2 -17.82 7.99 -15.00
C TRP A 2 -17.42 7.78 -13.53
N VAL A 3 -16.12 7.63 -13.25
CA VAL A 3 -15.64 7.44 -11.87
C VAL A 3 -15.86 8.67 -10.98
N LEU A 4 -15.80 9.89 -11.56
CA LEU A 4 -16.03 11.13 -10.81
C LEU A 4 -17.50 11.39 -10.50
N SER A 5 -18.42 10.69 -11.16
CA SER A 5 -19.86 10.75 -10.82
C SER A 5 -20.27 9.78 -9.71
N LEU A 6 -19.34 8.95 -9.21
CA LEU A 6 -19.61 8.04 -8.11
C LEU A 6 -19.64 8.79 -6.78
N GLN A 7 -20.65 8.52 -5.96
CA GLN A 7 -20.75 9.04 -4.60
C GLN A 7 -20.33 7.96 -3.61
N CYS A 8 -19.48 8.31 -2.65
CA CYS A 8 -19.11 7.43 -1.55
C CYS A 8 -20.34 7.11 -0.69
N LYS A 9 -20.65 5.83 -0.52
CA LYS A 9 -21.75 5.31 0.30
C LYS A 9 -21.32 4.00 0.96
N GLY A 10 -22.01 3.61 2.03
CA GLY A 10 -21.76 2.35 2.75
C GLY A 10 -20.87 2.51 3.97
N SER A 11 -20.29 1.41 4.44
CA SER A 11 -19.39 1.36 5.60
C SER A 11 -17.96 0.99 5.19
N ARG A 12 -17.06 0.84 6.16
CA ARG A 12 -15.68 0.36 5.95
C ARG A 12 -15.59 -1.15 6.21
N ASN A 13 -16.61 -1.91 5.79
CA ASN A 13 -16.63 -3.36 5.90
C ASN A 13 -15.69 -3.97 4.85
N PHE A 14 -14.40 -3.84 5.12
CA PHE A 14 -13.33 -4.26 4.24
C PHE A 14 -13.36 -5.77 4.00
N MET A 15 -13.60 -6.56 5.04
CA MET A 15 -13.58 -8.03 4.94
C MET A 15 -14.59 -8.55 3.93
N SER A 16 -15.80 -7.99 3.91
CA SER A 16 -16.84 -8.44 2.96
C SER A 16 -16.51 -8.03 1.53
N ALA A 17 -15.98 -6.82 1.34
CA ALA A 17 -15.54 -6.34 0.02
C ALA A 17 -14.36 -7.17 -0.51
N LEU A 18 -13.40 -7.49 0.36
CA LEU A 18 -12.23 -8.29 0.04
C LEU A 18 -12.61 -9.72 -0.35
N ARG A 19 -13.44 -10.40 0.45
CA ARG A 19 -13.96 -11.74 0.11
C ARG A 19 -14.64 -11.75 -1.25
N ARG A 20 -15.53 -10.78 -1.49
CA ARG A 20 -16.24 -10.67 -2.77
C ARG A 20 -15.26 -10.49 -3.94
N ALA A 21 -14.29 -9.59 -3.82
CA ALA A 21 -13.28 -9.40 -4.86
C ALA A 21 -12.54 -10.71 -5.13
N VAL A 22 -11.99 -11.32 -4.08
CA VAL A 22 -11.16 -12.53 -4.13
C VAL A 22 -11.90 -13.75 -4.68
N GLU A 23 -13.16 -13.95 -4.30
CA GLU A 23 -13.94 -15.16 -4.60
C GLU A 23 -14.77 -15.03 -5.89
N VAL A 24 -15.20 -13.82 -6.24
CA VAL A 24 -16.11 -13.59 -7.38
C VAL A 24 -15.39 -13.01 -8.58
N ASP A 25 -14.53 -12.01 -8.37
CA ASP A 25 -13.95 -11.20 -9.46
C ASP A 25 -12.61 -11.77 -9.95
N PHE A 26 -11.92 -12.54 -9.11
CA PHE A 26 -10.67 -13.22 -9.46
C PHE A 26 -10.90 -14.70 -9.84
N LYS A 27 -11.97 -15.02 -10.57
CA LYS A 27 -12.22 -16.40 -11.05
C LYS A 27 -11.20 -16.92 -12.07
N ASP A 28 -10.43 -16.01 -12.68
CA ASP A 28 -9.40 -16.30 -13.67
C ASP A 28 -7.96 -16.13 -13.12
N LYS A 29 -7.75 -16.32 -11.80
CA LYS A 29 -6.42 -16.24 -11.15
C LYS A 29 -5.34 -17.03 -11.88
N ASP A 30 -5.67 -18.24 -12.34
CA ASP A 30 -4.73 -19.14 -12.99
C ASP A 30 -4.27 -18.64 -14.38
N LYS A 31 -4.94 -17.65 -14.96
CA LYS A 31 -4.61 -17.10 -16.29
C LYS A 31 -3.55 -15.99 -16.21
N HIS A 32 -3.25 -15.46 -15.03
CA HIS A 32 -2.34 -14.33 -14.86
C HIS A 32 -1.20 -14.69 -13.92
N LYS A 33 0.04 -14.44 -14.36
CA LYS A 33 1.24 -14.76 -13.57
C LYS A 33 1.36 -13.96 -12.28
N SER A 34 0.83 -12.74 -12.26
CA SER A 34 0.91 -11.81 -11.12
C SER A 34 -0.34 -10.92 -11.11
N GLN A 35 -0.92 -10.71 -9.95
CA GLN A 35 -2.14 -9.93 -9.74
C GLN A 35 -2.00 -9.02 -8.52
N GLY A 36 -2.59 -7.83 -8.60
CA GLY A 36 -2.58 -6.85 -7.52
C GLY A 36 -3.98 -6.38 -7.18
N LEU A 37 -4.33 -6.39 -5.91
CA LEU A 37 -5.51 -5.74 -5.37
C LEU A 37 -5.10 -4.40 -4.76
N TYR A 38 -5.79 -3.33 -5.13
CA TYR A 38 -5.55 -1.99 -4.58
C TYR A 38 -6.72 -1.54 -3.72
N LEU A 39 -6.46 -1.34 -2.42
CA LEU A 39 -7.40 -0.72 -1.50
C LEU A 39 -7.12 0.79 -1.42
N LEU A 40 -8.07 1.60 -1.88
CA LEU A 40 -8.07 3.04 -1.65
C LEU A 40 -9.00 3.34 -0.47
N THR A 41 -8.45 3.92 0.59
CA THR A 41 -9.20 4.12 1.84
C THR A 41 -8.79 5.41 2.55
N THR A 42 -9.68 5.95 3.37
CA THR A 42 -9.45 7.14 4.20
C THR A 42 -9.50 6.87 5.69
N GLY A 43 -9.81 5.63 6.10
CA GLY A 43 -9.99 5.29 7.51
C GLY A 43 -9.86 3.81 7.81
N ILE A 44 -9.81 3.50 9.10
CA ILE A 44 -9.63 2.14 9.61
C ILE A 44 -10.76 1.20 9.19
N PRO A 45 -10.48 -0.08 8.86
CA PRO A 45 -11.51 -1.08 8.59
C PRO A 45 -12.47 -1.24 9.77
N ASP A 46 -13.70 -1.69 9.52
CA ASP A 46 -14.65 -2.00 10.59
C ASP A 46 -14.30 -3.32 11.34
N GLN A 47 -13.38 -4.12 10.80
CA GLN A 47 -12.92 -5.39 11.36
C GLN A 47 -11.55 -5.25 12.04
N GLU A 48 -11.25 -6.15 12.98
CA GLU A 48 -9.95 -6.18 13.67
C GLU A 48 -8.81 -6.51 12.71
N THR A 49 -7.69 -5.80 12.87
CA THR A 49 -6.51 -5.90 12.01
C THR A 49 -6.03 -7.34 11.87
N HIS A 50 -5.86 -8.06 12.99
CA HIS A 50 -5.36 -9.44 12.96
C HIS A 50 -6.26 -10.40 12.17
N THR A 51 -7.59 -10.20 12.21
CA THR A 51 -8.55 -11.03 11.46
C THR A 51 -8.38 -10.79 9.96
N ILE A 52 -8.17 -9.52 9.58
CA ILE A 52 -7.87 -9.15 8.20
C ILE A 52 -6.53 -9.72 7.76
N SER A 53 -5.47 -9.49 8.54
CA SER A 53 -4.09 -9.96 8.27
C SER A 53 -4.06 -11.48 8.07
N ALA A 54 -4.73 -12.25 8.92
CA ALA A 54 -4.79 -13.71 8.78
C ALA A 54 -5.49 -14.14 7.48
N TYR A 55 -6.61 -13.50 7.14
CA TYR A 55 -7.34 -13.80 5.92
C TYR A 55 -6.54 -13.45 4.65
N VAL A 56 -5.90 -12.27 4.60
CA VAL A 56 -5.08 -11.88 3.43
C VAL A 56 -3.86 -12.78 3.29
N ALA A 57 -3.21 -13.16 4.39
CA ALA A 57 -2.09 -14.10 4.35
C ALA A 57 -2.50 -15.44 3.74
N GLU A 58 -3.68 -15.95 4.08
CA GLU A 58 -4.19 -17.21 3.52
C GLU A 58 -4.48 -17.07 2.02
N VAL A 59 -5.22 -16.03 1.63
CA VAL A 59 -5.61 -15.82 0.23
C VAL A 59 -4.40 -15.57 -0.68
N CYS A 60 -3.36 -14.90 -0.17
CA CYS A 60 -2.15 -14.57 -0.91
C CYS A 60 -1.11 -15.71 -0.88
N ARG A 61 -1.24 -16.72 0.00
CA ARG A 61 -0.26 -17.81 0.12
C ARG A 61 -0.24 -18.83 -1.01
N GLY A 62 -1.28 -18.86 -1.86
CA GLY A 62 -1.42 -19.82 -2.96
C GLY A 62 -1.29 -19.24 -4.36
N PHE A 63 -1.28 -17.91 -4.50
CA PHE A 63 -1.28 -17.20 -5.77
C PHE A 63 -0.33 -16.00 -5.68
N ASP A 64 0.27 -15.56 -6.79
CA ASP A 64 1.00 -14.29 -6.83
C ASP A 64 0.02 -13.11 -6.85
N LEU A 65 -0.80 -13.02 -5.80
CA LEU A 65 -1.76 -11.97 -5.53
C LEU A 65 -1.23 -11.14 -4.36
N GLN A 66 -1.09 -9.83 -4.57
CA GLN A 66 -0.64 -8.90 -3.55
C GLN A 66 -1.76 -7.90 -3.22
N LEU A 67 -1.88 -7.51 -1.95
CA LEU A 67 -2.77 -6.42 -1.53
C LEU A 67 -1.95 -5.16 -1.25
N HIS A 68 -2.12 -4.16 -2.09
CA HIS A 68 -1.56 -2.82 -1.90
C HIS A 68 -2.61 -1.89 -1.27
N VAL A 69 -2.16 -0.96 -0.44
CA VAL A 69 -3.03 0.01 0.24
C VAL A 69 -2.55 1.43 -0.03
N CYS A 70 -3.48 2.27 -0.49
CA CYS A 70 -3.33 3.71 -0.56
C CYS A 70 -4.25 4.35 0.50
N LEU A 71 -3.67 4.78 1.61
CA LEU A 71 -4.35 5.52 2.67
C LEU A 71 -4.32 7.01 2.35
N PHE A 72 -5.49 7.67 2.39
CA PHE A 72 -5.63 9.10 2.17
C PHE A 72 -6.12 9.78 3.45
N SER A 73 -5.28 10.64 4.02
CA SER A 73 -5.66 11.53 5.11
C SER A 73 -6.45 12.70 4.54
N VAL A 74 -7.72 12.82 4.95
CA VAL A 74 -8.56 13.95 4.60
C VAL A 74 -8.51 14.99 5.72
N THR A 75 -8.07 16.19 5.40
CA THR A 75 -8.09 17.37 6.28
C THR A 75 -9.50 17.97 6.32
N LYS A 76 -9.89 18.50 7.49
CA LYS A 76 -11.18 19.18 7.68
C LYS A 76 -11.23 20.42 6.80
N GLY A 77 -11.90 20.34 5.65
CA GLY A 77 -12.05 21.47 4.72
C GLY A 77 -12.87 21.16 3.46
N ILE A 78 -12.96 19.89 3.07
CA ILE A 78 -13.78 19.44 1.94
C ILE A 78 -15.15 19.01 2.50
N ASP A 79 -16.22 19.64 2.03
CA ASP A 79 -17.63 19.39 2.33
C ASP A 79 -17.88 18.08 3.10
N SER A 80 -18.01 18.22 4.42
CA SER A 80 -18.04 17.16 5.45
C SER A 80 -19.16 16.13 5.31
N LYS A 81 -19.89 16.12 4.20
CA LYS A 81 -21.06 15.26 3.95
C LYS A 81 -20.70 13.83 3.53
N GLY A 82 -19.44 13.54 3.21
CA GLY A 82 -19.01 12.21 2.74
C GLY A 82 -17.88 11.55 3.53
N ILE A 83 -17.21 12.27 4.44
CA ILE A 83 -16.08 11.73 5.21
C ILE A 83 -16.66 11.01 6.42
N ILE A 84 -16.60 9.66 6.40
CA ILE A 84 -16.95 8.85 7.56
C ILE A 84 -15.82 9.02 8.59
N PRO A 85 -16.06 9.64 9.76
CA PRO A 85 -15.02 9.84 10.76
C PRO A 85 -14.39 8.51 11.17
N ALA A 86 -13.10 8.52 11.51
CA ALA A 86 -12.48 7.35 12.12
C ALA A 86 -13.25 7.03 13.42
N ARG A 87 -13.80 5.81 13.51
CA ARG A 87 -14.75 5.46 14.59
C ARG A 87 -14.06 5.32 15.95
N TYR A 88 -12.80 4.87 15.96
CA TYR A 88 -12.09 4.51 17.19
C TYR A 88 -10.56 4.63 17.09
N ALA A 89 -10.01 4.96 15.93
CA ALA A 89 -8.57 4.99 15.71
C ALA A 89 -8.11 6.35 15.19
N ASN A 90 -6.93 6.78 15.63
CA ASN A 90 -6.28 7.96 15.09
C ASN A 90 -5.58 7.64 13.74
N PRO A 91 -5.10 8.66 13.00
CA PRO A 91 -4.43 8.44 11.72
C PRO A 91 -3.20 7.51 11.79
N MET A 92 -2.41 7.61 12.86
CA MET A 92 -1.21 6.76 13.06
C MET A 92 -1.59 5.30 13.31
N GLU A 93 -2.59 5.05 14.15
CA GLU A 93 -3.12 3.71 14.40
C GLU A 93 -3.72 3.11 13.13
N THR A 94 -4.42 3.91 12.33
CA THR A 94 -4.96 3.50 11.03
C THR A 94 -3.83 3.11 10.07
N ALA A 95 -2.79 3.93 9.95
CA ALA A 95 -1.63 3.63 9.13
C ALA A 95 -0.93 2.34 9.60
N SER A 96 -0.69 2.20 10.91
CA SER A 96 -0.08 1.01 11.48
C SER A 96 -0.88 -0.26 11.18
N ALA A 97 -2.21 -0.21 11.30
CA ALA A 97 -3.08 -1.34 10.98
C ALA A 97 -2.95 -1.76 9.51
N PHE A 98 -2.97 -0.79 8.59
CA PHE A 98 -2.81 -1.11 7.16
C PHE A 98 -1.42 -1.61 6.81
N LYS A 99 -0.36 -1.12 7.47
CA LYS A 99 1.00 -1.66 7.30
C LYS A 99 1.07 -3.13 7.68
N GLU A 100 0.48 -3.51 8.81
CA GLU A 100 0.39 -4.92 9.20
C GLU A 100 -0.36 -5.77 8.16
N ILE A 101 -1.50 -5.26 7.68
CA ILE A 101 -2.32 -5.94 6.68
C ILE A 101 -1.55 -6.13 5.35
N VAL A 102 -0.87 -5.10 4.84
CA VAL A 102 -0.11 -5.24 3.58
C VAL A 102 1.10 -6.16 3.74
N GLN A 103 1.75 -6.16 4.91
CA GLN A 103 2.88 -7.05 5.19
C GLN A 103 2.44 -8.51 5.13
N ALA A 104 1.27 -8.83 5.69
CA ALA A 104 0.68 -10.16 5.61
C ALA A 104 0.38 -10.62 4.16
N ALA A 105 0.21 -9.67 3.23
CA ALA A 105 -0.09 -9.92 1.83
C ALA A 105 1.11 -9.71 0.88
N ASN A 106 2.33 -9.48 1.41
CA ASN A 106 3.51 -9.10 0.63
C ASN A 106 3.24 -7.91 -0.34
N GLY A 107 2.41 -6.97 0.11
CA GLY A 107 1.98 -5.83 -0.67
C GLY A 107 2.79 -4.57 -0.41
N ARG A 108 2.27 -3.43 -0.90
CA ARG A 108 2.87 -2.10 -0.76
C ARG A 108 1.91 -1.14 -0.07
N PHE A 109 2.44 -0.34 0.84
CA PHE A 109 1.71 0.70 1.55
C PHE A 109 2.13 2.09 1.08
N HIS A 110 1.13 2.93 0.89
CA HIS A 110 1.29 4.34 0.59
C HIS A 110 0.32 5.16 1.44
N TRP A 111 0.82 6.22 2.04
CA TRP A 111 0.06 7.14 2.84
C TRP A 111 0.21 8.56 2.31
N PHE A 112 -0.90 9.12 1.85
CA PHE A 112 -1.01 10.43 1.28
C PHE A 112 -1.77 11.37 2.21
N GLY A 113 -1.29 12.60 2.33
CA GLY A 113 -2.01 13.73 2.89
C GLY A 113 -2.25 14.80 1.82
N GLU A 114 -2.95 15.86 2.21
CA GLU A 114 -3.23 17.00 1.33
C GLU A 114 -1.96 17.68 0.82
N ALA A 115 -0.95 17.82 1.68
CA ALA A 115 0.32 18.49 1.36
C ALA A 115 1.34 17.58 0.66
N GLY A 116 1.05 16.29 0.47
CA GLY A 116 1.97 15.36 -0.17
C GLY A 116 1.96 13.96 0.44
N ILE A 117 3.08 13.26 0.28
CA ILE A 117 3.24 11.86 0.67
C ILE A 117 3.83 11.81 2.08
N PHE A 118 3.13 11.18 3.01
CA PHE A 118 3.67 10.93 4.35
C PHE A 118 4.59 9.70 4.36
N GLU A 119 4.16 8.63 3.68
CA GLU A 119 4.93 7.40 3.60
C GLU A 119 4.64 6.66 2.28
N SER A 120 5.64 5.98 1.72
CA SER A 120 5.49 5.18 0.52
C SER A 120 6.60 4.15 0.42
N ASP A 121 6.24 2.86 0.38
CA ASP A 121 7.20 1.77 0.23
C ASP A 121 7.98 1.86 -1.08
N ASP A 122 7.35 2.35 -2.14
CA ASP A 122 7.99 2.49 -3.45
C ASP A 122 9.02 3.62 -3.46
N ILE A 123 8.72 4.75 -2.80
CA ILE A 123 9.69 5.84 -2.65
C ILE A 123 10.88 5.35 -1.84
N THR A 124 10.64 4.67 -0.73
CA THR A 124 11.71 4.08 0.09
C THR A 124 12.54 3.08 -0.73
N SER A 125 11.90 2.25 -1.56
CA SER A 125 12.58 1.28 -2.42
C SER A 125 13.47 1.99 -3.46
N ILE A 126 12.94 3.00 -4.14
CA ILE A 126 13.69 3.80 -5.13
C ILE A 126 14.87 4.50 -4.46
N MET A 127 14.68 5.13 -3.30
CA MET A 127 15.76 5.77 -2.56
C MET A 127 16.86 4.79 -2.18
N SER A 128 16.50 3.56 -1.77
CA SER A 128 17.47 2.51 -1.46
C SER A 128 18.30 2.13 -2.69
N GLU A 129 17.67 1.95 -3.85
CA GLU A 129 18.38 1.64 -5.10
C GLU A 129 19.28 2.79 -5.56
N MET A 130 18.86 4.05 -5.38
CA MET A 130 19.67 5.23 -5.67
C MET A 130 20.94 5.29 -4.80
N GLU A 131 20.81 5.02 -3.51
CA GLU A 131 21.96 4.99 -2.60
C GLU A 131 22.92 3.82 -2.92
N LYS A 132 22.38 2.66 -3.30
CA LYS A 132 23.22 1.54 -3.79
C LYS A 132 23.99 1.95 -5.04
N ALA A 133 23.34 2.56 -6.02
CA ALA A 133 23.98 3.02 -7.24
C ALA A 133 25.09 4.06 -6.97
N LYS A 134 24.84 5.01 -6.07
CA LYS A 134 25.84 5.99 -5.63
C LYS A 134 27.05 5.33 -4.97
N ASN A 135 26.82 4.36 -4.07
CA ASN A 135 27.88 3.61 -3.41
C ASN A 135 28.74 2.83 -4.43
N TYR A 136 28.11 2.16 -5.40
CA TYR A 136 28.85 1.49 -6.47
C TYR A 136 29.66 2.46 -7.31
N SER A 137 29.10 3.62 -7.67
CA SER A 137 29.82 4.66 -8.41
C SER A 137 31.07 5.14 -7.67
N GLN A 138 30.95 5.42 -6.36
CA GLN A 138 32.08 5.85 -5.52
C GLN A 138 33.18 4.77 -5.44
N LYS A 139 32.79 3.51 -5.22
CA LYS A 139 33.74 2.38 -5.18
C LYS A 139 34.50 2.22 -6.50
N CYS A 140 33.81 2.37 -7.63
CA CYS A 140 34.43 2.33 -8.95
C CYS A 140 35.41 3.49 -9.15
N ALA A 141 35.06 4.71 -8.73
CA ALA A 141 35.95 5.87 -8.81
C ALA A 141 37.24 5.64 -8.01
N PHE A 142 37.12 5.18 -6.76
CA PHE A 142 38.29 4.84 -5.92
C PHE A 142 39.17 3.74 -6.53
N LEU A 143 38.55 2.71 -7.12
CA LEU A 143 39.28 1.65 -7.79
C LEU A 143 40.08 2.18 -9.00
N VAL A 144 39.46 3.04 -9.81
CA VAL A 144 40.12 3.65 -10.98
C VAL A 144 41.28 4.55 -10.55
N GLU A 145 41.10 5.37 -9.51
CA GLU A 145 42.19 6.20 -8.97
C GLU A 145 43.35 5.35 -8.44
N SER A 146 43.04 4.28 -7.70
CA SER A 146 44.05 3.37 -7.15
C SER A 146 44.87 2.67 -8.24
N LEU A 147 44.25 2.33 -9.39
CA LEU A 147 44.94 1.75 -10.53
C LEU A 147 45.86 2.76 -11.22
N LYS A 148 45.41 4.01 -11.40
CA LYS A 148 46.22 5.10 -11.98
C LYS A 148 47.44 5.45 -11.14
N GLN A 149 47.37 5.31 -9.81
CA GLN A 149 48.51 5.56 -8.93
C GLN A 149 49.57 4.44 -8.97
N ARG A 150 49.24 3.27 -9.52
CA ARG A 150 50.13 2.10 -9.61
C ARG A 150 50.76 1.91 -11.00
N SER A 151 50.40 2.75 -11.98
CA SER A 151 50.96 2.80 -13.34
C SER A 151 51.94 3.95 -13.48
#